data_AF-A0A3E1QGH5-F1
#
_entry.id   AF-A0A3E1QGH5-F1
#
_cell.length_a   1.000
_cell.length_b   1.000
_cell.length_c   1.000
_cell.angle_alpha   90.00
_cell.angle_beta   90.00
_cell.angle_gamma   90.00
#
_symmetry.space_group_name_H-M   'P 1'
#
loop_
_entity.id
_entity.type
_entity.pdbx_description
1 polymer ?
#
loop_
_entity_poly.entity_id
_entity_poly.type
_entity_poly.pdbx_seq_one_letter_code
_entity_poly.pdbx_strand_id
1 'polypeptide(L)'
;MHNFQSDFNELNGKLGKLDSKLERGLAAANALSGLVLPQVVGKASFSAAVGGYGSRNAVAIGVGYTPKANITLKSGIAVNAGKNSKISYQMGAGWVW
;
A
#
# COMPACT_ATOMS: atom_id res chain seq x y z
N MET A 1 -34.96 26.04 6.56
CA MET A 1 -33.94 25.60 5.57
C MET A 1 -32.54 25.58 6.21
N HIS A 2 -32.32 24.79 7.27
CA HIS A 2 -31.04 24.76 8.02
C HIS A 2 -30.15 23.53 7.74
N ASN A 3 -30.57 22.59 6.89
CA ASN A 3 -29.81 21.36 6.66
C ASN A 3 -28.72 21.50 5.58
N PHE A 4 -28.95 22.32 4.55
CA PHE A 4 -28.07 22.38 3.37
C PHE A 4 -26.66 22.90 3.68
N GLN A 5 -26.53 23.83 4.63
CA GLN A 5 -25.23 24.39 5.04
C GLN A 5 -24.38 23.36 5.81
N SER A 6 -25.03 22.54 6.63
CA SER A 6 -24.40 21.47 7.41
C SER A 6 -23.92 20.34 6.49
N ASP A 7 -24.74 19.96 5.51
CA ASP A 7 -24.38 18.98 4.49
C ASP A 7 -23.17 19.44 3.66
N PHE A 8 -23.12 20.73 3.29
CA PHE A 8 -22.01 21.28 2.51
C PHE A 8 -20.69 21.33 3.29
N ASN A 9 -20.75 21.67 4.57
CA ASN A 9 -19.57 21.70 5.43
C ASN A 9 -19.05 20.29 5.75
N GLU A 10 -19.96 19.32 5.91
CA GLU A 10 -19.61 17.91 6.08
C GLU A 10 -19.01 17.32 4.80
N LEU A 11 -19.53 17.67 3.62
CA LEU A 11 -18.97 17.28 2.33
C LEU A 11 -17.56 17.82 2.12
N ASN A 12 -17.30 19.09 2.44
CA ASN A 12 -15.96 19.68 2.34
C ASN A 12 -14.96 18.97 3.27
N GLY A 13 -15.39 18.66 4.49
CA GLY A 13 -14.59 17.88 5.44
C GLY A 13 -14.33 16.43 4.97
N LYS A 14 -15.30 15.80 4.28
CA LYS A 14 -15.14 14.47 3.68
C LYS A 14 -14.22 14.49 2.47
N LEU A 15 -14.29 15.52 1.62
CA LEU A 15 -13.44 15.70 0.43
C LEU A 15 -11.96 15.82 0.81
N GLY A 16 -11.62 16.67 1.79
CA GLY A 16 -10.24 16.78 2.26
C GLY A 16 -9.71 15.49 2.91
N LYS A 17 -10.58 14.75 3.61
CA LYS A 17 -10.23 13.43 4.15
C LYS A 17 -10.05 12.39 3.04
N LEU A 18 -10.82 12.47 1.97
CA LEU A 18 -10.74 11.55 0.83
C LEU A 18 -9.43 11.77 0.08
N ASP A 19 -9.13 13.01 -0.30
CA ASP A 19 -7.87 13.39 -0.96
C ASP A 19 -6.64 12.91 -0.17
N SER A 20 -6.62 13.21 1.13
CA SER A 20 -5.56 12.75 2.03
C SER A 20 -5.50 11.23 2.20
N LYS A 21 -6.62 10.50 2.03
CA LYS A 21 -6.62 9.03 2.03
C LYS A 21 -6.13 8.49 0.69
N LEU A 22 -6.46 9.13 -0.43
CA LEU A 22 -6.03 8.74 -1.76
C LEU A 22 -4.52 8.88 -1.91
N GLU A 23 -3.94 10.01 -1.54
CA GLU A 23 -2.49 10.21 -1.59
C GLU A 23 -1.74 9.21 -0.71
N ARG A 24 -2.28 8.87 0.47
CA ARG A 24 -1.75 7.79 1.32
C ARG A 24 -1.88 6.43 0.65
N GLY A 25 -3.03 6.14 0.05
CA GLY A 25 -3.24 4.90 -0.70
C GLY A 25 -2.21 4.74 -1.81
N LEU A 26 -1.94 5.82 -2.55
CA LEU A 26 -0.95 5.87 -3.63
C LEU A 26 0.48 5.77 -3.10
N ALA A 27 0.83 6.47 -2.01
CA ALA A 27 2.14 6.34 -1.38
C ALA A 27 2.41 4.89 -0.92
N ALA A 28 1.41 4.25 -0.30
CA ALA A 28 1.50 2.84 0.09
C ALA A 28 1.56 1.90 -1.11
N ALA A 29 0.79 2.15 -2.17
CA ALA A 29 0.86 1.37 -3.41
C ALA A 29 2.26 1.48 -4.04
N ASN A 30 2.82 2.68 -4.12
CA ASN A 30 4.19 2.90 -4.60
C ASN A 30 5.22 2.16 -3.73
N ALA A 31 5.08 2.22 -2.40
CA ALA A 31 5.93 1.47 -1.49
C ALA A 31 5.81 -0.05 -1.73
N LEU A 32 4.58 -0.57 -1.87
CA LEU A 32 4.31 -1.98 -2.13
C LEU A 32 4.88 -2.44 -3.49
N SER A 33 4.79 -1.60 -4.52
CA SER A 33 5.38 -1.86 -5.83
C SER A 33 6.91 -1.88 -5.79
N GLY A 34 7.52 -1.12 -4.88
CA GLY A 34 8.96 -1.11 -4.63
C GLY A 34 9.50 -2.34 -3.88
N LEU A 35 8.64 -3.28 -3.44
CA LEU A 35 9.09 -4.50 -2.77
C LEU A 35 9.84 -5.42 -3.74
N VAL A 36 11.18 -5.33 -3.72
CA VAL A 36 12.07 -6.19 -4.51
C VAL A 36 12.38 -7.46 -3.73
N LEU A 37 11.67 -8.54 -4.04
CA LEU A 37 11.96 -9.86 -3.49
C LEU A 37 12.81 -10.66 -4.48
N PRO A 38 14.07 -11.02 -4.15
CA PRO A 38 14.87 -11.87 -5.02
C PRO A 38 14.21 -13.25 -5.16
N GLN A 39 14.12 -13.75 -6.40
CA GLN A 39 13.44 -15.02 -6.71
C GLN A 39 14.39 -16.20 -6.43
N VAL A 40 14.68 -16.49 -5.16
CA VAL A 40 15.58 -17.61 -4.80
C VAL A 40 14.76 -18.85 -4.47
N VAL A 41 14.95 -19.89 -5.28
CA VAL A 41 14.27 -21.19 -5.12
C VAL A 41 14.65 -21.82 -3.79
N GLY A 42 13.64 -22.20 -3.00
CA GLY A 42 13.82 -22.85 -1.71
C GLY A 42 14.26 -21.90 -0.58
N LYS A 43 14.25 -20.58 -0.79
CA LYS A 43 14.55 -19.59 0.27
C LYS A 43 13.40 -18.61 0.46
N ALA A 44 13.18 -18.22 1.71
CA ALA A 44 12.32 -17.10 2.04
C ALA A 44 13.02 -15.79 1.70
N SER A 45 12.28 -14.86 1.10
CA SER A 45 12.73 -13.52 0.77
C SER A 45 11.97 -12.51 1.61
N PHE A 46 12.68 -11.53 2.12
CA PHE A 46 12.13 -10.42 2.87
C PHE A 46 12.50 -9.12 2.16
N SER A 47 11.54 -8.21 2.06
CA SER A 47 11.72 -6.91 1.41
C SER A 47 11.07 -5.82 2.24
N ALA A 48 11.71 -4.67 2.24
CA ALA A 48 11.16 -3.44 2.74
C ALA A 48 11.31 -2.38 1.66
N ALA A 49 10.31 -1.52 1.55
CA ALA A 49 10.28 -0.45 0.58
C ALA A 49 9.61 0.77 1.20
N VAL A 50 9.95 1.94 0.71
CA VAL A 50 9.34 3.20 1.14
C VAL A 50 8.84 3.91 -0.11
N GLY A 51 7.68 4.53 -0.01
CA GLY A 51 7.01 5.17 -1.13
C GLY A 51 6.39 6.48 -0.69
N GLY A 52 6.48 7.49 -1.54
CA GLY A 52 5.89 8.80 -1.30
C GLY A 52 4.92 9.16 -2.42
N TYR A 53 3.88 9.93 -2.10
CA TYR A 53 3.01 10.54 -3.08
C TYR A 53 2.50 11.88 -2.55
N GLY A 54 2.75 12.97 -3.29
CA GLY A 54 2.48 14.33 -2.83
C GLY A 54 3.26 14.64 -1.54
N SER A 55 2.58 15.12 -0.51
CA SER A 55 3.18 15.41 0.81
C SER A 55 3.10 14.25 1.81
N ARG A 56 2.83 13.01 1.34
CA ARG A 56 2.59 11.83 2.19
C ARG A 56 3.61 10.74 1.92
N ASN A 57 4.08 10.10 3.00
CA ASN A 57 5.04 8.99 2.96
C ASN A 57 4.41 7.70 3.51
N ALA A 58 4.84 6.58 2.96
CA ALA A 58 4.42 5.25 3.32
C ALA A 58 5.62 4.31 3.38
N VAL A 59 5.50 3.29 4.23
CA VAL A 59 6.47 2.21 4.36
C VAL A 59 5.77 0.90 4.08
N ALA A 60 6.36 0.08 3.23
CA ALA A 60 5.94 -1.25 2.88
C ALA A 60 6.96 -2.28 3.36
N ILE A 61 6.47 -3.40 3.84
CA ILE A 61 7.26 -4.59 4.08
C ILE A 61 6.57 -5.79 3.45
N GLY A 62 7.34 -6.75 2.98
CA GLY A 62 6.82 -7.91 2.29
C GLY A 62 7.71 -9.12 2.47
N VAL A 63 7.08 -10.27 2.36
CA VAL A 63 7.75 -11.57 2.35
C VAL A 63 7.30 -12.33 1.12
N GLY A 64 8.17 -13.23 0.68
CA GLY A 64 7.88 -14.04 -0.48
C GLY A 64 8.62 -15.34 -0.38
N TYR A 65 8.00 -16.33 -0.97
CA TYR A 65 8.47 -17.69 -0.92
C TYR A 65 8.35 -18.28 -2.31
N THR A 66 9.45 -18.87 -2.76
CA THR A 66 9.57 -19.48 -4.07
C THR A 66 9.79 -20.98 -3.86
N PRO A 67 8.71 -21.77 -3.67
CA PRO A 67 8.84 -23.21 -3.43
C PRO A 67 9.50 -23.94 -4.61
N LYS A 68 9.26 -23.48 -5.84
CA LYS A 68 9.83 -24.02 -7.07
C LYS A 68 10.28 -22.88 -7.98
N ALA A 69 11.26 -23.12 -8.85
CA ALA A 69 11.73 -22.13 -9.85
C ALA A 69 10.59 -21.54 -10.68
N ASN A 70 9.52 -22.30 -10.88
CA ASN A 70 8.37 -21.94 -11.69
C ASN A 70 7.27 -21.20 -10.92
N ILE A 71 7.29 -21.17 -9.58
CA ILE A 71 6.20 -20.59 -8.78
C ILE A 71 6.80 -19.69 -7.70
N THR A 72 6.44 -18.41 -7.74
CA THR A 72 6.72 -17.47 -6.66
C THR A 72 5.43 -16.99 -6.03
N LEU A 73 5.39 -16.98 -4.70
CA LEU A 73 4.35 -16.31 -3.92
C LEU A 73 4.97 -15.10 -3.23
N LYS A 74 4.25 -13.98 -3.23
CA LYS A 74 4.62 -12.78 -2.47
C LYS A 74 3.40 -12.25 -1.74
N SER A 75 3.63 -11.76 -0.53
CA SER A 75 2.66 -11.00 0.24
C SER A 75 3.36 -9.79 0.85
N GLY A 76 2.63 -8.69 0.96
CA GLY A 76 3.18 -7.47 1.50
C GLY A 76 2.11 -6.65 2.19
N ILE A 77 2.54 -5.87 3.17
CA ILE A 77 1.72 -4.90 3.87
C ILE A 77 2.42 -3.54 3.80
N ALA A 78 1.64 -2.48 3.69
CA ALA A 78 2.13 -1.13 3.74
C ALA A 78 1.33 -0.29 4.72
N VAL A 79 2.05 0.57 5.42
CA VAL A 79 1.54 1.46 6.44
C VAL A 79 1.92 2.88 6.08
N ASN A 80 0.94 3.77 6.14
CA ASN A 80 1.14 5.20 5.90
C ASN A 80 1.43 5.94 7.20
N ALA A 81 2.41 6.83 7.20
CA ALA A 81 2.68 7.71 8.33
C ALA A 81 1.65 8.86 8.36
N GLY A 82 0.84 8.95 9.43
CA GLY A 82 -0.07 10.08 9.66
C GLY A 82 -1.27 9.77 10.55
N LYS A 83 -2.05 10.81 10.91
CA LYS A 83 -3.20 10.80 11.84
C LYS A 83 -4.37 9.86 11.48
N ASN A 84 -4.27 9.18 10.32
CA ASN A 84 -5.22 8.19 9.83
C ASN A 84 -4.43 7.02 9.23
N SER A 85 -3.77 6.25 10.09
CA SER A 85 -3.02 5.05 9.70
C SER A 85 -3.91 4.11 8.89
N LYS A 86 -3.63 4.02 7.59
CA LYS A 86 -4.27 3.09 6.66
C LYS A 86 -3.26 2.01 6.32
N ILE A 87 -3.70 0.78 6.51
CA ILE A 87 -2.93 -0.42 6.20
C ILE A 87 -3.41 -0.90 4.83
N SER A 88 -2.49 -1.02 3.89
CA SER A 88 -2.71 -1.66 2.59
C SER A 88 -2.06 -3.03 2.62
N TYR A 89 -2.66 -4.01 1.96
CA TYR A 89 -2.10 -5.35 1.82
C TYR A 89 -2.13 -5.75 0.34
N GLN A 90 -1.10 -6.48 -0.08
CA GLN A 90 -1.05 -7.09 -1.40
C GLN A 90 -0.67 -8.56 -1.29
N MET A 91 -1.19 -9.34 -2.22
CA MET A 91 -0.81 -10.72 -2.42
C MET A 91 -0.70 -10.96 -3.92
N GLY A 92 0.31 -11.71 -4.33
CA GLY A 92 0.54 -12.03 -5.73
C GLY A 92 1.24 -13.37 -5.87
N ALA A 93 0.90 -14.08 -6.94
CA ALA A 93 1.63 -15.25 -7.37
C ALA A 93 2.18 -15.01 -8.78
N GLY A 94 3.41 -15.43 -9.03
CA GLY A 94 4.05 -15.42 -10.34
C GLY A 94 4.33 -16.85 -10.77
N TRP A 95 4.03 -17.15 -12.03
CA TRP A 95 4.41 -18.41 -12.67
C TRP A 95 5.39 -18.14 -13.82
N VAL A 96 6.45 -18.92 -13.90
CA VAL A 96 7.42 -18.88 -15.02
C VAL A 96 7.35 -20.21 -15.77
N TRP A 97 7.13 -20.14 -17.10
CA TRP A 97 7.11 -21.29 -18.00
C TRP A 97 8.41 -21.40 -18.80
#